data_AF-A0A814YWE1-F1
#
_entry.id   AF-A0A814YWE1-F1
#
_cell.length_a   1.000
_cell.length_b   1.000
_cell.length_c   1.000
_cell.angle_alpha   90.00
_cell.angle_beta   90.00
_cell.angle_gamma   90.00
#
_symmetry.space_group_name_H-M   'P 1'
#
loop_
_entity.id
_entity.type
_entity.pdbx_description
1 polymer ?
#
loop_
_entity_poly.entity_id
_entity_poly.type
_entity_poly.pdbx_seq_one_letter_code
_entity_poly.pdbx_strand_id
1 'polypeptide(L)'
;MTRLPSAILFTLLVHINEAHVNPSTELSFMFNSTISNRTTLTSPLLRQPTRQATYLGAILAFVFIFFGLIGNILLITTILSVKKLRINIINIFIVSLQFNDLLNIGFNQFFVGLSYANHHWVGGPLICKLVVYFSTVCMGCLLWHHCLIAIHRLIVVVYPSLLRRMSVKTYVIVSLVITRVLPILCCIPSFATYSIEYSPQALRCSIRNKVQIFINLTVLIILPNVIIIFCFLGIFFHVYHASYTSGRTTTPSTSVSHSLRREIRITKMFAVLFTLFFLGYHPYGFVRAYDKRRQLHPDIFVLLTLLYCISICASPFVYGIMNNQLRHECMRVIFNCWHCQKIDDYRKYSHGRLNSTVTTALTVANDGGDDGRASPSAASMRDLSCKTVRKKTSSATIVDTAHI
;
A
#
# COMPACT_ATOMS: atom_id res chain seq x y z
N MET A 1 -41.22 -7.79 15.08
CA MET A 1 -41.36 -8.60 13.86
C MET A 1 -42.17 -7.79 12.86
N THR A 2 -41.50 -7.06 11.99
CA THR A 2 -42.11 -6.21 10.95
C THR A 2 -41.67 -6.71 9.59
N ARG A 3 -42.67 -6.91 8.74
CA ARG A 3 -42.62 -7.65 7.47
C ARG A 3 -41.75 -6.96 6.42
N LEU A 4 -40.97 -7.77 5.70
CA LEU A 4 -40.27 -7.42 4.47
C LEU A 4 -41.32 -7.16 3.36
N PRO A 5 -41.23 -6.09 2.54
CA PRO A 5 -42.15 -5.89 1.43
C PRO A 5 -41.77 -6.79 0.24
N SER A 6 -42.78 -7.44 -0.30
CA SER A 6 -42.86 -8.36 -1.45
C SER A 6 -42.43 -7.78 -2.82
N ALA A 7 -41.70 -6.66 -2.85
CA ALA A 7 -41.26 -6.01 -4.09
C ALA A 7 -39.94 -6.57 -4.67
N ILE A 8 -39.18 -7.36 -3.90
CA ILE A 8 -37.89 -7.92 -4.35
C ILE A 8 -38.06 -9.30 -5.01
N LEU A 9 -39.11 -10.04 -4.67
CA LEU A 9 -39.36 -11.38 -5.22
C LEU A 9 -40.00 -11.33 -6.62
N PHE A 10 -40.72 -10.26 -6.95
CA PHE A 10 -41.37 -10.12 -8.26
C PHE A 10 -40.37 -9.70 -9.36
N THR A 11 -39.34 -8.89 -9.02
CA THR A 11 -38.29 -8.47 -9.96
C THR A 11 -37.32 -9.60 -10.32
N LEU A 12 -37.18 -10.61 -9.45
CA LEU A 12 -36.36 -11.79 -9.74
C LEU A 12 -37.07 -12.84 -10.62
N LEU A 13 -38.40 -12.85 -10.67
CA LEU A 13 -39.16 -13.80 -11.51
C LEU A 13 -39.44 -13.29 -12.92
N VAL A 14 -39.41 -11.97 -13.16
CA VAL A 14 -39.53 -11.40 -14.52
C VAL A 14 -38.22 -11.53 -15.32
N HIS A 15 -37.07 -11.78 -14.69
CA HIS A 15 -35.78 -11.89 -15.38
C HIS A 15 -35.37 -13.30 -15.82
N ILE A 16 -36.24 -14.32 -15.70
CA ILE A 16 -35.93 -15.71 -16.10
C ILE A 16 -36.58 -16.12 -17.45
N ASN A 17 -37.50 -15.33 -18.02
CA ASN A 17 -38.29 -15.78 -19.18
C ASN A 17 -37.96 -15.16 -20.56
N GLU A 18 -36.79 -14.54 -20.74
CA GLU A 18 -36.34 -14.06 -22.07
C GLU A 18 -35.05 -14.78 -22.50
N ALA A 19 -35.09 -16.12 -22.42
CA ALA A 19 -34.08 -17.02 -22.96
C ALA A 19 -34.72 -17.89 -24.05
N HIS A 20 -35.02 -17.28 -25.20
CA HIS A 20 -35.25 -18.02 -26.45
C HIS A 20 -34.73 -17.19 -27.63
N VAL A 21 -33.43 -17.30 -27.91
CA VAL A 21 -32.83 -16.82 -29.16
C VAL A 21 -32.65 -18.02 -30.08
N ASN A 22 -33.33 -17.97 -31.23
CA ASN A 22 -33.40 -19.01 -32.27
C ASN A 22 -32.02 -19.32 -32.90
N PRO A 23 -31.70 -20.60 -33.19
CA PRO A 23 -30.41 -21.02 -33.75
C PRO A 23 -30.44 -21.14 -35.28
N SER A 24 -30.61 -20.03 -36.01
CA SER A 24 -30.64 -20.08 -37.49
C SER A 24 -29.90 -18.95 -38.22
N THR A 25 -29.14 -18.10 -37.53
CA THR A 25 -28.38 -16.99 -38.15
C THR A 25 -26.88 -17.21 -38.27
N GLU A 26 -26.32 -18.32 -37.80
CA GLU A 26 -24.87 -18.60 -37.94
C GLU A 26 -24.47 -19.27 -39.28
N LEU A 27 -25.41 -19.71 -40.11
CA LEU A 27 -25.09 -20.48 -41.33
C LEU A 27 -24.99 -19.65 -42.62
N SER A 28 -25.05 -18.31 -42.56
CA SER A 28 -24.94 -17.44 -43.74
C SER A 28 -23.65 -16.60 -43.79
N PHE A 29 -22.74 -16.74 -42.81
CA PHE A 29 -21.46 -16.01 -42.82
C PHE A 29 -20.26 -16.83 -43.30
N MET A 30 -20.44 -18.10 -43.69
CA MET A 30 -19.35 -18.99 -44.16
C MET A 30 -19.16 -19.02 -45.68
N PHE A 31 -19.78 -18.13 -46.46
CA PHE A 31 -19.64 -18.14 -47.92
C PHE A 31 -19.61 -16.73 -48.52
N ASN A 32 -18.52 -15.99 -48.32
CA ASN A 32 -18.08 -14.97 -49.29
C ASN A 32 -16.60 -14.61 -49.09
N SER A 33 -15.72 -15.56 -49.44
CA SER A 33 -14.28 -15.31 -49.58
C SER A 33 -13.94 -15.09 -51.04
N THR A 34 -14.46 -14.02 -51.65
CA THR A 34 -14.00 -13.59 -52.97
C THR A 34 -12.89 -12.57 -52.80
N ILE A 35 -11.74 -12.94 -53.37
CA ILE A 35 -10.48 -12.22 -53.51
C ILE A 35 -10.68 -10.71 -53.69
N SER A 36 -10.22 -9.92 -52.72
CA SER A 36 -9.94 -8.50 -52.91
C SER A 36 -8.66 -8.17 -52.17
N ASN A 37 -7.59 -7.92 -52.93
CA ASN A 37 -6.36 -7.28 -52.47
C ASN A 37 -6.73 -6.06 -51.61
N ARG A 38 -6.59 -6.19 -50.29
CA ARG A 38 -6.84 -5.10 -49.35
C ARG A 38 -5.52 -4.73 -48.73
N THR A 39 -4.96 -3.63 -49.22
CA THR A 39 -4.01 -2.78 -48.51
C THR A 39 -4.36 -2.78 -47.02
N THR A 40 -3.36 -3.06 -46.19
CA THR A 40 -3.42 -3.08 -44.73
C THR A 40 -3.76 -1.69 -44.18
N LEU A 41 -5.03 -1.30 -44.30
CA LEU A 41 -5.59 -0.18 -43.55
C LEU A 41 -5.82 -0.68 -42.11
N THR A 42 -4.74 -0.78 -41.35
CA THR A 42 -4.80 -0.98 -39.90
C THR A 42 -5.55 0.20 -39.29
N SER A 43 -6.84 0.00 -39.01
CA SER A 43 -7.63 1.00 -38.31
C SER A 43 -6.93 1.39 -36.99
N PRO A 44 -6.82 2.69 -36.65
CA PRO A 44 -6.20 3.16 -35.41
C PRO A 44 -6.90 2.67 -34.12
N LEU A 45 -8.04 1.98 -34.26
CA LEU A 45 -8.84 1.47 -33.15
C LEU A 45 -8.30 0.15 -32.55
N LEU A 46 -7.39 -0.55 -33.21
CA LEU A 46 -6.89 -1.87 -32.81
C LEU A 46 -5.39 -1.91 -32.45
N ARG A 47 -4.72 -0.77 -32.34
CA ARG A 47 -3.27 -0.74 -32.10
C ARG A 47 -2.94 -1.19 -30.67
N GLN A 48 -2.35 -2.37 -30.54
CA GLN A 48 -1.84 -2.92 -29.28
C GLN A 48 -0.36 -2.53 -29.08
N PRO A 49 0.15 -2.54 -27.83
CA PRO A 49 1.58 -2.41 -27.57
C PRO A 49 2.38 -3.54 -28.22
N THR A 50 3.68 -3.32 -28.41
CA THR A 50 4.60 -4.34 -28.91
C THR A 50 4.76 -5.46 -27.87
N ARG A 51 4.91 -6.71 -28.34
CA ARG A 51 5.13 -7.87 -27.45
C ARG A 51 6.35 -7.66 -26.55
N GLN A 52 7.42 -7.08 -27.09
CA GLN A 52 8.64 -6.80 -26.33
C GLN A 52 8.36 -5.84 -25.16
N ALA A 53 7.64 -4.74 -25.41
CA ALA A 53 7.26 -3.81 -24.35
C ALA A 53 6.38 -4.47 -23.29
N THR A 54 5.40 -5.30 -23.69
CA THR A 54 4.51 -5.97 -22.72
C THR A 54 5.23 -7.02 -21.88
N TYR A 55 6.11 -7.84 -22.47
CA TYR A 55 6.86 -8.84 -21.71
C TYR A 55 7.84 -8.19 -20.73
N LEU A 56 8.59 -7.17 -21.18
CA LEU A 56 9.46 -6.41 -20.28
C LEU A 56 8.65 -5.73 -19.17
N GLY A 57 7.51 -5.14 -19.52
CA GLY A 57 6.61 -4.53 -18.56
C GLY A 57 6.04 -5.54 -17.56
N ALA A 58 5.69 -6.75 -17.98
CA ALA A 58 5.23 -7.80 -17.07
C ALA A 58 6.31 -8.18 -16.06
N ILE A 59 7.54 -8.44 -16.53
CA ILE A 59 8.68 -8.81 -15.67
C ILE A 59 8.93 -7.73 -14.63
N LEU A 60 9.06 -6.47 -15.06
CA LEU A 60 9.29 -5.34 -14.16
C LEU A 60 8.13 -5.15 -13.19
N ALA A 61 6.88 -5.24 -13.66
CA ALA A 61 5.70 -5.11 -12.81
C ALA A 61 5.70 -6.17 -11.70
N PHE A 62 5.95 -7.45 -12.00
CA PHE A 62 5.97 -8.51 -10.98
C PHE A 62 7.10 -8.33 -9.96
N VAL A 63 8.29 -7.87 -10.40
CA VAL A 63 9.39 -7.52 -9.48
C VAL A 63 8.96 -6.41 -8.52
N PHE A 64 8.40 -5.31 -9.04
CA PHE A 64 7.94 -4.20 -8.19
C PHE A 64 6.76 -4.60 -7.30
N ILE A 65 5.83 -5.44 -7.78
CA ILE A 65 4.72 -5.98 -6.98
C ILE A 65 5.27 -6.78 -5.79
N PHE A 66 6.23 -7.67 -6.02
CA PHE A 66 6.83 -8.49 -4.96
C PHE A 66 7.46 -7.63 -3.86
N PHE A 67 8.35 -6.71 -4.21
CA PHE A 67 8.98 -5.81 -3.24
C PHE A 67 7.99 -4.83 -2.61
N GLY A 68 7.03 -4.34 -3.38
CA GLY A 68 5.97 -3.45 -2.91
C GLY A 68 5.12 -4.10 -1.83
N LEU A 69 4.65 -5.33 -2.05
CA LEU A 69 3.87 -6.08 -1.06
C LEU A 69 4.67 -6.32 0.23
N ILE A 70 5.91 -6.81 0.10
CA ILE A 70 6.79 -7.05 1.24
C ILE A 70 7.02 -5.77 2.04
N GLY A 71 7.38 -4.67 1.37
CA GLY A 71 7.64 -3.39 2.03
C GLY A 71 6.42 -2.83 2.76
N ASN A 72 5.25 -2.89 2.13
CA ASN A 72 3.99 -2.43 2.73
C ASN A 72 3.61 -3.28 3.97
N ILE A 73 3.72 -4.61 3.87
CA ILE A 73 3.46 -5.53 5.00
C ILE A 73 4.43 -5.27 6.16
N LEU A 74 5.72 -5.12 5.88
CA LEU A 74 6.73 -4.81 6.89
C LEU A 74 6.45 -3.49 7.60
N LEU A 75 6.05 -2.46 6.83
CA LEU A 75 5.73 -1.15 7.39
C LEU A 75 4.50 -1.20 8.30
N ILE A 76 3.42 -1.86 7.87
CA ILE A 76 2.23 -2.10 8.71
C ILE A 76 2.62 -2.85 9.98
N THR A 77 3.34 -3.97 9.84
CA THR A 77 3.74 -4.83 10.96
C THR A 77 4.59 -4.06 11.96
N THR A 78 5.53 -3.25 11.50
CA THR A 78 6.40 -2.42 12.35
C THR A 78 5.59 -1.43 13.18
N ILE A 79 4.67 -0.69 12.54
CA ILE A 79 3.85 0.31 13.23
C ILE A 79 2.91 -0.36 14.24
N LEU A 80 2.28 -1.47 13.86
CA LEU A 80 1.35 -2.18 14.73
C LEU A 80 2.06 -2.86 15.91
N SER A 81 3.29 -3.36 15.74
CA SER A 81 4.04 -4.04 16.81
C SER A 81 4.52 -3.09 17.91
N VAL A 82 4.72 -1.80 17.59
CA VAL A 82 5.30 -0.82 18.55
C VAL A 82 4.23 0.14 19.06
N LYS A 83 3.88 0.03 20.36
CA LYS A 83 2.86 0.88 21.02
C LYS A 83 3.10 2.38 20.80
N LYS A 84 4.36 2.85 20.91
CA LYS A 84 4.73 4.26 20.69
C LYS A 84 4.45 4.74 19.26
N LEU A 85 4.64 3.88 18.25
CA LEU A 85 4.34 4.21 16.86
C LEU A 85 2.83 4.21 16.62
N ARG A 86 2.12 3.22 17.16
CA ARG A 86 0.67 3.03 16.97
C ARG A 86 -0.18 4.20 17.48
N ILE A 87 0.25 4.85 18.56
CA ILE A 87 -0.48 5.98 19.17
C ILE A 87 -0.33 7.27 18.35
N ASN A 88 0.70 7.37 17.50
CA ASN A 88 0.92 8.57 16.70
C ASN A 88 -0.11 8.66 15.56
N ILE A 89 -0.87 9.77 15.52
CA ILE A 89 -1.96 10.02 14.57
C ILE A 89 -1.51 9.80 13.12
N ILE A 90 -0.34 10.34 12.76
CA ILE A 90 0.16 10.21 11.39
C ILE A 90 0.42 8.75 11.00
N ASN A 91 0.88 7.93 11.94
CA ASN A 91 1.15 6.53 11.68
C ASN A 91 -0.15 5.71 11.51
N ILE A 92 -1.26 6.15 12.12
CA ILE A 92 -2.59 5.57 11.87
C ILE A 92 -3.00 5.80 10.42
N PHE A 93 -2.81 7.03 9.91
CA PHE A 93 -3.08 7.33 8.50
C PHE A 93 -2.16 6.56 7.55
N ILE A 94 -0.88 6.42 7.89
CA ILE A 94 0.07 5.61 7.12
C ILE A 94 -0.40 4.17 7.04
N VAL A 95 -0.76 3.53 8.17
CA VAL A 95 -1.24 2.13 8.16
C VAL A 95 -2.50 1.98 7.30
N SER A 96 -3.48 2.88 7.45
CA SER A 96 -4.68 2.88 6.61
C SER A 96 -4.35 3.00 5.12
N LEU A 97 -3.36 3.84 4.78
CA LEU A 97 -2.88 4.01 3.41
C LEU A 97 -2.18 2.75 2.88
N GLN A 98 -1.34 2.10 3.68
CA GLN A 98 -0.63 0.89 3.25
C GLN A 98 -1.60 -0.29 3.01
N PHE A 99 -2.70 -0.40 3.76
CA PHE A 99 -3.75 -1.38 3.44
C PHE A 99 -4.36 -1.15 2.05
N ASN A 100 -4.53 0.12 1.67
CA ASN A 100 -5.01 0.48 0.34
C ASN A 100 -3.98 0.15 -0.75
N ASP A 101 -2.70 0.39 -0.48
CA ASP A 101 -1.59 0.04 -1.39
C ASP A 101 -1.50 -1.48 -1.57
N LEU A 102 -1.66 -2.29 -0.52
CA LEU A 102 -1.70 -3.76 -0.62
C LEU A 102 -2.82 -4.24 -1.54
N LEU A 103 -4.03 -3.68 -1.41
CA LEU A 103 -5.14 -4.02 -2.29
C LEU A 103 -4.85 -3.61 -3.73
N ASN A 104 -4.30 -2.41 -3.94
CA ASN A 104 -3.99 -1.92 -5.28
C ASN A 104 -2.87 -2.70 -5.97
N ILE A 105 -1.79 -3.01 -5.25
CA ILE A 105 -0.64 -3.77 -5.75
C ILE A 105 -1.03 -5.24 -5.95
N GLY A 106 -1.62 -5.86 -4.93
CA GLY A 106 -1.92 -7.30 -4.91
C GLY A 106 -3.08 -7.70 -5.81
N PHE A 107 -4.05 -6.82 -6.05
CA PHE A 107 -5.19 -7.11 -6.92
C PHE A 107 -5.07 -6.40 -8.28
N ASN A 108 -5.08 -5.06 -8.29
CA ASN A 108 -5.15 -4.33 -9.57
C ASN A 108 -3.87 -4.49 -10.40
N GLN A 109 -2.69 -4.22 -9.82
CA GLN A 109 -1.45 -4.33 -10.58
C GLN A 109 -1.13 -5.78 -10.95
N PHE A 110 -1.50 -6.74 -10.11
CA PHE A 110 -1.36 -8.17 -10.42
C PHE A 110 -2.10 -8.55 -11.71
N PHE A 111 -3.39 -8.21 -11.82
CA PHE A 111 -4.16 -8.53 -13.04
C PHE A 111 -3.71 -7.75 -14.26
N VAL A 112 -3.21 -6.52 -14.10
CA VAL A 112 -2.56 -5.81 -15.20
C VAL A 112 -1.29 -6.53 -15.63
N GLY A 113 -0.44 -6.93 -14.68
CA GLY A 113 0.79 -7.67 -14.96
C GLY A 113 0.51 -8.96 -15.71
N LEU A 114 -0.54 -9.69 -15.33
CA LEU A 114 -1.02 -10.87 -16.06
C LEU A 114 -1.46 -10.52 -17.48
N SER A 115 -2.17 -9.41 -17.67
CA SER A 115 -2.58 -8.97 -19.02
C SER A 115 -1.37 -8.64 -19.90
N TYR A 116 -0.29 -8.12 -19.34
CA TYR A 116 0.95 -7.86 -20.07
C TYR A 116 1.72 -9.14 -20.36
N ALA A 117 1.77 -10.09 -19.42
CA ALA A 117 2.42 -11.39 -19.60
C ALA A 117 1.77 -12.22 -20.71
N ASN A 118 0.44 -12.13 -20.85
CA ASN A 118 -0.32 -12.86 -21.87
C ASN A 118 -0.57 -12.05 -23.14
N HIS A 119 -0.20 -10.77 -23.17
CA HIS A 119 -0.47 -9.85 -24.28
C HIS A 119 -1.97 -9.65 -24.61
N HIS A 120 -2.86 -10.10 -23.73
CA HIS A 120 -4.30 -9.90 -23.81
C HIS A 120 -4.92 -9.99 -22.41
N TRP A 121 -6.17 -9.56 -22.28
CA TRP A 121 -6.89 -9.69 -21.02
C TRP A 121 -7.27 -11.16 -20.75
N VAL A 122 -6.91 -11.67 -19.57
CA VAL A 122 -7.18 -13.06 -19.13
C VAL A 122 -8.21 -13.16 -18.00
N GLY A 123 -8.54 -12.06 -17.33
CA GLY A 123 -9.43 -12.06 -16.15
C GLY A 123 -10.92 -12.26 -16.45
N GLY A 124 -11.31 -12.35 -17.72
CA GLY A 124 -12.72 -12.38 -18.12
C GLY A 124 -13.50 -11.10 -17.73
N PRO A 125 -14.82 -11.06 -17.98
CA PRO A 125 -15.62 -9.85 -17.81
C PRO A 125 -15.80 -9.42 -16.35
N LEU A 126 -15.91 -10.37 -15.41
CA LEU A 126 -16.11 -10.06 -14.00
C LEU A 126 -14.89 -9.37 -13.39
N ILE A 127 -13.70 -9.96 -13.54
CA ILE A 127 -12.46 -9.35 -13.03
C ILE A 127 -12.17 -8.02 -13.74
N CYS A 128 -12.52 -7.90 -15.03
CA CYS A 128 -12.40 -6.64 -15.77
C CYS A 128 -13.16 -5.50 -15.08
N LYS A 129 -14.39 -5.77 -14.63
CA LYS A 129 -15.19 -4.81 -13.86
C LYS A 129 -14.60 -4.54 -12.48
N LEU A 130 -14.21 -5.60 -11.75
CA LEU A 130 -13.66 -5.48 -10.39
C LEU A 130 -12.35 -4.68 -10.39
N VAL A 131 -11.43 -4.93 -11.32
CA VAL A 131 -10.15 -4.20 -11.41
C VAL A 131 -10.39 -2.73 -11.66
N VAL A 132 -11.36 -2.34 -12.50
CA VAL A 132 -11.70 -0.93 -12.70
C VAL A 132 -12.29 -0.30 -11.43
N TYR A 133 -13.19 -1.01 -10.75
CA TYR A 133 -13.79 -0.56 -9.49
C TYR A 133 -12.71 -0.36 -8.41
N PHE A 134 -11.94 -1.40 -8.10
CA PHE A 134 -10.89 -1.34 -7.09
C PHE A 134 -9.79 -0.36 -7.47
N SER A 135 -9.42 -0.23 -8.76
CA SER A 135 -8.44 0.79 -9.19
C SER A 135 -8.94 2.20 -8.89
N THR A 136 -10.22 2.47 -9.16
CA THR A 136 -10.80 3.80 -8.96
C THR A 136 -10.95 4.11 -7.46
N VAL A 137 -11.50 3.18 -6.69
CA VAL A 137 -11.66 3.33 -5.23
C VAL A 137 -10.30 3.45 -4.56
N CYS A 138 -9.35 2.57 -4.85
CA CYS A 138 -8.04 2.61 -4.21
C CYS A 138 -7.25 3.86 -4.56
N MET A 139 -7.34 4.34 -5.81
CA MET A 139 -6.70 5.60 -6.21
C MET A 139 -7.33 6.79 -5.49
N GLY A 140 -8.66 6.86 -5.43
CA GLY A 140 -9.36 7.91 -4.70
C GLY A 140 -9.02 7.90 -3.21
N CYS A 141 -9.01 6.72 -2.58
CA CYS A 141 -8.57 6.54 -1.20
C CYS A 141 -7.15 7.07 -1.00
N LEU A 142 -6.20 6.69 -1.85
CA LEU A 142 -4.81 7.13 -1.80
C LEU A 142 -4.69 8.66 -1.83
N LEU A 143 -5.32 9.32 -2.81
CA LEU A 143 -5.28 10.78 -2.93
C LEU A 143 -5.92 11.51 -1.75
N TRP A 144 -7.06 11.03 -1.26
CA TRP A 144 -7.70 11.60 -0.07
C TRP A 144 -6.87 11.39 1.20
N HIS A 145 -6.14 10.27 1.34
CA HIS A 145 -5.17 10.10 2.43
C HIS A 145 -4.02 11.09 2.31
N HIS A 146 -3.45 11.29 1.11
CA HIS A 146 -2.42 12.32 0.89
C HIS A 146 -2.92 13.72 1.27
N CYS A 147 -4.16 14.04 0.90
CA CYS A 147 -4.83 15.30 1.26
C CYS A 147 -4.95 15.46 2.78
N LEU A 148 -5.50 14.47 3.48
CA LEU A 148 -5.65 14.53 4.93
C LEU A 148 -4.31 14.56 5.67
N ILE A 149 -3.30 13.86 5.15
CA ILE A 149 -1.94 13.95 5.67
C ILE A 149 -1.42 15.38 5.51
N ALA A 150 -1.56 16.00 4.34
CA ALA A 150 -1.14 17.38 4.11
C ALA A 150 -1.85 18.38 5.04
N ILE A 151 -3.16 18.24 5.23
CA ILE A 151 -3.95 19.04 6.19
C ILE A 151 -3.44 18.83 7.61
N HIS A 152 -3.21 17.58 8.02
CA HIS A 152 -2.68 17.26 9.34
C HIS A 152 -1.30 17.92 9.55
N ARG A 153 -0.42 17.87 8.54
CA ARG A 153 0.89 18.52 8.59
C ARG A 153 0.75 20.03 8.70
N LEU A 154 -0.17 20.65 7.96
CA LEU A 154 -0.46 22.08 8.05
C LEU A 154 -0.90 22.47 9.46
N ILE A 155 -1.84 21.73 10.05
CA ILE A 155 -2.31 21.98 11.42
C ILE A 155 -1.16 21.84 12.43
N VAL A 156 -0.37 20.79 12.35
CA VAL A 156 0.75 20.55 13.28
C VAL A 156 1.82 21.64 13.19
N VAL A 157 2.15 22.09 11.98
CA VAL A 157 3.27 23.03 11.74
C VAL A 157 2.85 24.49 11.90
N VAL A 158 1.66 24.87 11.40
CA VAL A 158 1.21 26.26 11.31
C VAL A 158 0.20 26.61 12.40
N TYR A 159 -0.66 25.67 12.82
CA TYR A 159 -1.74 25.91 13.77
C TYR A 159 -1.70 24.98 15.00
N PRO A 160 -0.58 24.91 15.75
CA PRO A 160 -0.43 23.97 16.87
C PRO A 160 -1.44 24.22 18.02
N SER A 161 -1.97 25.44 18.14
CA SER A 161 -3.02 25.79 19.11
C SER A 161 -4.36 25.13 18.78
N LEU A 162 -4.69 25.00 17.48
CA LEU A 162 -5.91 24.35 17.02
C LEU A 162 -5.88 22.85 17.36
N LEU A 163 -4.73 22.19 17.15
CA LEU A 163 -4.55 20.77 17.47
C LEU A 163 -4.87 20.45 18.94
N ARG A 164 -4.50 21.35 19.88
CA ARG A 164 -4.79 21.18 21.31
C ARG A 164 -6.28 21.28 21.65
N ARG A 165 -7.07 21.98 20.84
CA ARG A 165 -8.52 22.16 21.05
C ARG A 165 -9.35 21.06 20.38
N MET A 166 -8.78 20.33 19.43
CA MET A 166 -9.49 19.31 18.66
C MET A 166 -9.60 17.98 19.41
N SER A 167 -10.77 17.33 19.30
CA SER A 167 -10.91 15.92 19.67
C SER A 167 -10.14 15.04 18.68
N VAL A 168 -8.99 14.52 19.12
CA VAL A 168 -8.14 13.64 18.30
C VAL A 168 -8.89 12.40 17.82
N LYS A 169 -9.71 11.78 18.69
CA LYS A 169 -10.48 10.58 18.34
C LYS A 169 -11.48 10.87 17.22
N THR A 170 -12.27 11.93 17.37
CA THR A 170 -13.26 12.35 16.36
C THR A 170 -12.57 12.71 15.05
N TYR A 171 -11.48 13.47 15.11
CA TYR A 171 -10.68 13.85 13.94
C TYR A 171 -10.19 12.62 13.15
N VAL A 172 -9.61 11.62 13.83
CA VAL A 172 -9.10 10.40 13.19
C VAL A 172 -10.23 9.58 12.58
N ILE A 173 -11.33 9.36 13.30
CA ILE A 173 -12.46 8.57 12.80
C ILE A 173 -13.08 9.23 11.57
N VAL A 174 -13.40 10.52 11.65
CA VAL A 174 -13.99 11.27 10.53
C VAL A 174 -13.05 11.25 9.32
N SER A 175 -11.75 11.46 9.55
CA SER A 175 -10.73 11.36 8.50
C SER A 175 -10.76 10.01 7.78
N LEU A 176 -10.69 8.91 8.54
CA LEU A 176 -10.69 7.56 7.97
C LEU A 176 -11.99 7.18 7.28
N VAL A 177 -13.14 7.66 7.78
CA VAL A 177 -14.44 7.41 7.13
C VAL A 177 -14.53 8.16 5.81
N ILE A 178 -14.18 9.45 5.79
CA ILE A 178 -14.24 10.28 4.58
C ILE A 178 -13.35 9.70 3.48
N THR A 179 -12.10 9.30 3.79
CA THR A 179 -11.19 8.76 2.76
C THR A 179 -11.66 7.47 2.13
N ARG A 180 -12.61 6.74 2.75
CA ARG A 180 -13.13 5.47 2.22
C ARG A 180 -14.50 5.66 1.57
N VAL A 181 -15.41 6.32 2.27
CA VAL A 181 -16.79 6.48 1.81
C VAL A 181 -16.85 7.34 0.56
N LEU A 182 -16.10 8.44 0.50
CA LEU A 182 -16.16 9.37 -0.63
C LEU A 182 -15.74 8.73 -1.98
N PRO A 183 -14.60 8.01 -2.08
CA PRO A 183 -14.26 7.25 -3.29
C PRO A 183 -15.28 6.16 -3.65
N ILE A 184 -15.82 5.45 -2.66
CA ILE A 184 -16.84 4.42 -2.90
C ILE A 184 -18.10 5.03 -3.49
N LEU A 185 -18.61 6.12 -2.91
CA LEU A 185 -19.79 6.83 -3.40
C LEU A 185 -19.62 7.33 -4.84
N CYS A 186 -18.43 7.85 -5.17
CA CYS A 186 -18.12 8.28 -6.53
C CYS A 186 -18.14 7.12 -7.54
N CYS A 187 -17.87 5.88 -7.11
CA CYS A 187 -17.85 4.70 -7.98
C CYS A 187 -19.21 4.03 -8.19
N ILE A 188 -20.21 4.27 -7.34
CA ILE A 188 -21.53 3.61 -7.42
C ILE A 188 -22.17 3.73 -8.83
N PRO A 189 -22.22 4.92 -9.47
CA PRO A 189 -22.85 5.03 -10.78
C PRO A 189 -22.14 4.20 -11.86
N SER A 190 -20.82 4.01 -11.76
CA SER A 190 -20.04 3.19 -12.71
C SER A 190 -20.48 1.74 -12.75
N PHE A 191 -20.89 1.20 -11.61
CA PHE A 191 -21.29 -0.19 -11.46
C PHE A 191 -22.71 -0.42 -11.99
N ALA A 192 -23.61 0.55 -11.79
CA ALA A 192 -24.99 0.47 -12.22
C ALA A 192 -25.17 0.57 -13.74
N THR A 193 -24.29 1.31 -14.45
CA THR A 193 -24.51 1.63 -15.88
C THR A 193 -23.76 0.76 -16.89
N TYR A 194 -23.21 -0.40 -16.50
CA TYR A 194 -22.45 -1.32 -17.39
C TYR A 194 -21.35 -0.64 -18.25
N SER A 195 -20.76 0.46 -17.78
CA SER A 195 -19.93 1.35 -18.62
C SER A 195 -18.44 1.01 -18.66
N ILE A 196 -18.08 -0.27 -18.51
CA ILE A 196 -16.69 -0.74 -18.43
C ILE A 196 -16.36 -1.56 -19.67
N GLU A 197 -15.32 -1.15 -20.39
CA GLU A 197 -14.87 -1.80 -21.62
C GLU A 197 -13.37 -2.07 -21.58
N TYR A 198 -12.95 -3.12 -22.29
CA TYR A 198 -11.54 -3.43 -22.50
C TYR A 198 -10.92 -2.48 -23.53
N SER A 199 -9.79 -1.87 -23.19
CA SER A 199 -8.98 -1.04 -24.09
C SER A 199 -7.75 -1.82 -24.57
N PRO A 200 -7.68 -2.21 -25.86
CA PRO A 200 -6.55 -2.95 -26.41
C PRO A 200 -5.23 -2.19 -26.36
N GLN A 201 -5.26 -0.86 -26.42
CA GLN A 201 -4.05 -0.03 -26.47
C GLN A 201 -3.29 0.00 -25.15
N ALA A 202 -4.00 -0.18 -24.04
CA ALA A 202 -3.43 -0.21 -22.70
C ALA A 202 -3.45 -1.62 -22.09
N LEU A 203 -3.96 -2.62 -22.83
CA LEU A 203 -4.27 -3.97 -22.35
C LEU A 203 -4.96 -3.94 -20.97
N ARG A 204 -5.95 -3.05 -20.83
CA ARG A 204 -6.59 -2.72 -19.54
C ARG A 204 -8.06 -2.43 -19.70
N CYS A 205 -8.84 -2.78 -18.70
CA CYS A 205 -10.24 -2.39 -18.60
C CYS A 205 -10.39 -0.94 -18.12
N SER A 206 -11.39 -0.24 -18.62
CA SER A 206 -11.51 1.20 -18.41
C SER A 206 -12.96 1.69 -18.47
N ILE A 207 -13.28 2.71 -17.67
CA ILE A 207 -14.58 3.43 -17.69
C ILE A 207 -14.70 4.23 -18.99
N ARG A 208 -15.85 4.12 -19.68
CA ARG A 208 -16.17 4.89 -20.90
C ARG A 208 -17.17 6.03 -20.66
N ASN A 209 -17.96 5.96 -19.59
CA ASN A 209 -18.96 6.97 -19.27
C ASN A 209 -18.30 8.33 -18.96
N LYS A 210 -18.61 9.35 -19.77
CA LYS A 210 -18.01 10.70 -19.68
C LYS A 210 -18.36 11.42 -18.38
N VAL A 211 -19.60 11.30 -17.90
CA VAL A 211 -20.06 11.93 -16.66
C VAL A 211 -19.29 11.33 -15.48
N GLN A 212 -19.15 10.02 -15.47
CA GLN A 212 -18.38 9.32 -14.44
C GLN A 212 -16.88 9.68 -14.46
N ILE A 213 -16.28 9.75 -15.65
CA ILE A 213 -14.90 10.21 -15.81
C ILE A 213 -14.74 11.62 -15.25
N PHE A 214 -15.69 12.51 -15.53
CA PHE A 214 -15.68 13.89 -15.02
C PHE A 214 -15.82 13.95 -13.49
N ILE A 215 -16.71 13.16 -12.89
CA ILE A 215 -16.87 13.07 -11.43
C ILE A 215 -15.56 12.57 -10.79
N ASN A 216 -14.99 11.46 -11.30
CA ASN A 216 -13.74 10.91 -10.77
C ASN A 216 -12.57 11.90 -10.93
N LEU A 217 -12.47 12.55 -12.10
CA LEU A 217 -11.44 13.55 -12.35
C LEU A 217 -11.58 14.74 -11.38
N THR A 218 -12.80 15.23 -11.15
CA THR A 218 -13.01 16.42 -10.33
C THR A 218 -12.87 16.11 -8.84
N VAL A 219 -13.62 15.13 -8.33
CA VAL A 219 -13.75 14.85 -6.89
C VAL A 219 -12.60 14.01 -6.36
N LEU A 220 -12.13 13.02 -7.12
CA LEU A 220 -11.09 12.09 -6.66
C LEU A 220 -9.69 12.54 -7.04
N ILE A 221 -9.52 13.34 -8.10
CA ILE A 221 -8.20 13.78 -8.58
C ILE A 221 -7.97 15.27 -8.30
N ILE A 222 -8.70 16.17 -8.97
CA ILE A 222 -8.40 17.61 -8.95
C ILE A 222 -8.56 18.19 -7.54
N LEU A 223 -9.69 17.94 -6.89
CA LEU A 223 -9.99 18.50 -5.57
C LEU A 223 -8.94 18.17 -4.50
N PRO A 224 -8.55 16.90 -4.23
CA PRO A 224 -7.52 16.61 -3.25
C PRO A 224 -6.15 17.17 -3.65
N ASN A 225 -5.78 17.14 -4.94
CA ASN A 225 -4.51 17.72 -5.40
C ASN A 225 -4.41 19.22 -5.12
N VAL A 226 -5.48 19.98 -5.40
CA VAL A 226 -5.54 21.41 -5.13
C VAL A 226 -5.38 21.68 -3.63
N ILE A 227 -6.08 20.93 -2.78
CA ILE A 227 -5.96 21.07 -1.32
C ILE A 227 -4.54 20.77 -0.85
N ILE A 228 -3.90 19.71 -1.37
CA ILE A 228 -2.51 19.35 -1.03
C ILE A 228 -1.55 20.50 -1.36
N ILE A 229 -1.68 21.08 -2.56
CA ILE A 229 -0.84 22.20 -3.00
C ILE A 229 -1.00 23.39 -2.06
N PHE A 230 -2.23 23.80 -1.75
CA PHE A 230 -2.47 24.89 -0.79
C PHE A 230 -1.91 24.59 0.59
N CYS A 231 -2.04 23.36 1.08
CA CYS A 231 -1.48 22.97 2.37
C CYS A 231 0.05 23.10 2.40
N PHE A 232 0.75 22.59 1.38
CA PHE A 232 2.21 22.69 1.33
C PHE A 232 2.70 24.12 1.10
N LEU A 233 1.99 24.94 0.31
CA LEU A 233 2.28 26.37 0.17
C LEU A 233 2.13 27.11 1.51
N GLY A 234 1.05 26.86 2.26
CA GLY A 234 0.85 27.44 3.59
C GLY A 234 1.97 27.07 4.57
N ILE A 235 2.44 25.81 4.54
CA ILE A 235 3.60 25.38 5.34
C ILE A 235 4.87 26.12 4.91
N PHE A 236 5.12 26.24 3.59
CA PHE A 236 6.28 26.94 3.06
C PHE A 236 6.32 28.40 3.52
N PHE A 237 5.22 29.14 3.36
CA PHE A 237 5.14 30.54 3.78
C PHE A 237 5.33 30.71 5.29
N HIS A 238 4.74 29.83 6.11
CA HIS A 238 4.93 29.87 7.56
C HIS A 238 6.41 29.67 7.95
N VAL A 239 7.09 28.69 7.35
CA VAL A 239 8.52 28.42 7.62
C VAL A 239 9.41 29.57 7.14
N TYR A 240 9.11 30.13 5.98
CA TYR A 240 9.82 31.27 5.43
C TYR A 240 9.70 32.50 6.35
N HIS A 241 8.46 32.84 6.76
CA HIS A 241 8.21 33.96 7.66
C HIS A 241 8.86 33.77 9.04
N ALA A 242 8.79 32.56 9.60
CA ALA A 242 9.44 32.23 10.87
C ALA A 242 10.97 32.41 10.78
N SER A 243 11.58 32.02 9.66
CA SER A 243 13.03 32.16 9.44
C SER A 243 13.44 33.62 9.24
N TYR A 244 12.63 34.41 8.52
CA TYR A 244 12.85 35.84 8.35
C TYR A 244 12.75 36.60 9.69
N THR A 245 11.75 36.26 10.51
CA THR A 245 11.54 36.91 11.82
C THR A 245 12.63 36.51 12.83
N SER A 246 13.04 35.24 12.86
CA SER A 246 14.14 34.78 13.72
C SER A 246 15.50 35.39 13.38
N GLY A 247 15.71 35.87 12.15
CA GLY A 247 16.91 36.64 11.79
C GLY A 247 16.99 38.03 12.42
N ARG A 248 15.88 38.54 12.98
CA ARG A 248 15.76 39.88 13.59
C ARG A 248 15.76 39.89 15.11
N THR A 249 15.49 38.76 15.77
CA THR A 249 15.43 38.63 17.23
C THR A 249 16.61 37.82 17.77
N THR A 250 17.43 38.43 18.63
CA THR A 250 18.66 37.89 19.22
C THR A 250 18.48 36.81 20.30
N THR A 251 17.25 36.33 20.56
CA THR A 251 16.99 35.30 21.57
C THR A 251 16.71 33.93 20.93
N PRO A 252 17.67 32.98 20.95
CA PRO A 252 17.46 31.66 20.39
C PRO A 252 16.67 30.79 21.37
N SER A 253 15.35 30.67 21.18
CA SER A 253 14.56 29.59 21.80
C SER A 253 14.91 28.25 21.12
N THR A 254 16.04 27.67 21.49
CA THR A 254 16.63 26.46 20.88
C THR A 254 15.65 25.29 20.85
N SER A 255 14.90 25.01 21.92
CA SER A 255 13.97 23.87 22.02
C SER A 255 12.80 23.91 21.04
N VAL A 256 12.15 25.08 20.88
CA VAL A 256 11.04 25.29 19.93
C VAL A 256 11.53 25.09 18.49
N SER A 257 12.72 25.61 18.17
CA SER A 257 13.32 25.46 16.84
C SER A 257 13.63 24.01 16.48
N HIS A 258 14.07 23.17 17.43
CA HIS A 258 14.36 21.75 17.19
C HIS A 258 13.08 20.94 16.93
N SER A 259 11.99 21.22 17.67
CA SER A 259 10.71 20.56 17.45
C SER A 259 10.12 20.88 16.07
N LEU A 260 10.17 22.15 15.66
CA LEU A 260 9.72 22.60 14.34
C LEU A 260 10.55 21.97 13.20
N ARG A 261 11.88 21.93 13.32
CA ARG A 261 12.77 21.29 12.33
C ARG A 261 12.45 19.81 12.13
N ARG A 262 12.10 19.09 13.20
CA ARG A 262 11.65 17.70 13.12
C ARG A 262 10.36 17.59 12.31
N GLU A 263 9.38 18.44 12.61
CA GLU A 263 8.11 18.47 11.88
C GLU A 263 8.29 18.87 10.39
N ILE A 264 9.21 19.79 10.08
CA ILE A 264 9.53 20.13 8.68
C ILE A 264 10.15 18.93 7.95
N ARG A 265 11.09 18.22 8.58
CA ARG A 265 11.71 17.01 7.99
C ARG A 265 10.66 15.95 7.67
N ILE A 266 9.72 15.71 8.59
CA ILE A 266 8.61 14.77 8.39
C ILE A 266 7.69 15.26 7.26
N THR A 267 7.38 16.56 7.20
CA THR A 267 6.57 17.12 6.12
C THR A 267 7.22 16.98 4.76
N LYS A 268 8.56 17.17 4.67
CA LYS A 268 9.33 16.96 3.44
C LYS A 268 9.18 15.54 2.90
N MET A 269 9.13 14.54 3.79
CA MET A 269 8.88 13.15 3.39
C MET A 269 7.51 12.99 2.71
N PHE A 270 6.46 13.59 3.28
CA PHE A 270 5.13 13.54 2.66
C PHE A 270 5.05 14.28 1.33
N ALA A 271 5.77 15.39 1.18
CA ALA A 271 5.90 16.08 -0.10
C ALA A 271 6.60 15.18 -1.14
N VAL A 272 7.68 14.48 -0.78
CA VAL A 272 8.35 13.52 -1.68
C VAL A 272 7.42 12.39 -2.09
N LEU A 273 6.68 11.80 -1.14
CA LEU A 273 5.69 10.76 -1.43
C LEU A 273 4.60 11.24 -2.40
N PHE A 274 4.08 12.44 -2.18
CA PHE A 274 3.10 13.05 -3.08
C PHE A 274 3.69 13.30 -4.48
N THR A 275 4.91 13.85 -4.58
CA THR A 275 5.56 14.11 -5.86
C THR A 275 5.80 12.82 -6.64
N LEU A 276 6.24 11.73 -5.97
CA LEU A 276 6.43 10.43 -6.61
C LEU A 276 5.11 9.88 -7.17
N PHE A 277 4.03 9.94 -6.39
CA PHE A 277 2.70 9.57 -6.87
C PHE A 277 2.24 10.46 -8.03
N PHE A 278 2.44 11.78 -7.92
CA PHE A 278 2.02 12.75 -8.92
C PHE A 278 2.68 12.45 -10.27
N LEU A 279 4.01 12.30 -10.27
CA LEU A 279 4.79 11.98 -11.47
C LEU A 279 4.52 10.57 -12.01
N GLY A 280 4.20 9.60 -11.14
CA GLY A 280 3.89 8.24 -11.56
C GLY A 280 2.49 8.06 -12.16
N TYR A 281 1.48 8.68 -11.55
CA TYR A 281 0.07 8.45 -11.89
C TYR A 281 -0.51 9.46 -12.88
N HIS A 282 -0.22 10.76 -12.72
CA HIS A 282 -0.88 11.79 -13.53
C HIS A 282 -0.56 11.72 -15.02
N PRO A 283 0.67 11.39 -15.46
CA PRO A 283 0.95 11.19 -16.88
C PRO A 283 0.04 10.14 -17.53
N TYR A 284 -0.26 9.02 -16.83
CA TYR A 284 -1.22 8.02 -17.29
C TYR A 284 -2.65 8.59 -17.41
N GLY A 285 -3.12 9.29 -16.37
CA GLY A 285 -4.44 9.91 -16.36
C GLY A 285 -4.61 10.98 -17.45
N PHE A 286 -3.58 11.80 -17.65
CA PHE A 286 -3.55 12.88 -18.65
C PHE A 286 -3.58 12.31 -20.07
N VAL A 287 -2.67 11.39 -20.40
CA VAL A 287 -2.64 10.77 -21.74
C VAL A 287 -3.98 10.11 -22.06
N ARG A 288 -4.59 9.41 -21.10
CA ARG A 288 -5.92 8.80 -21.29
C ARG A 288 -7.04 9.82 -21.50
N ALA A 289 -6.97 10.99 -20.88
CA ALA A 289 -7.99 12.03 -21.02
C ALA A 289 -7.88 12.79 -22.35
N TYR A 290 -6.66 13.01 -22.83
CA TYR A 290 -6.38 13.86 -24.01
C TYR A 290 -6.18 13.08 -25.30
N ASP A 291 -5.73 11.82 -25.26
CA ASP A 291 -5.54 10.99 -26.46
C ASP A 291 -6.87 10.41 -26.99
N LYS A 292 -7.83 11.29 -27.30
CA LYS A 292 -9.12 10.92 -27.88
C LYS A 292 -8.99 10.40 -29.32
N ARG A 293 -7.91 10.80 -30.02
CA ARG A 293 -7.63 10.41 -31.41
C ARG A 293 -6.74 9.17 -31.51
N ARG A 294 -6.31 8.57 -30.39
CA ARG A 294 -5.50 7.35 -30.35
C ARG A 294 -4.20 7.45 -31.17
N GLN A 295 -3.59 8.63 -31.15
CA GLN A 295 -2.41 8.93 -31.96
C GLN A 295 -1.11 8.51 -31.27
N LEU A 296 -1.11 8.36 -29.94
CA LEU A 296 0.09 7.93 -29.23
C LEU A 296 0.41 6.47 -29.49
N HIS A 297 1.72 6.16 -29.47
CA HIS A 297 2.20 4.80 -29.60
C HIS A 297 1.75 3.97 -28.37
N PRO A 298 1.12 2.79 -28.54
CA PRO A 298 0.57 2.03 -27.43
C PRO A 298 1.59 1.63 -26.34
N ASP A 299 2.88 1.49 -26.71
CA ASP A 299 3.97 1.20 -25.75
C ASP A 299 4.12 2.28 -24.67
N ILE A 300 3.70 3.52 -24.95
CA ILE A 300 3.70 4.60 -23.97
C ILE A 300 2.74 4.25 -22.82
N PHE A 301 1.61 3.59 -23.07
CA PHE A 301 0.71 3.16 -21.98
C PHE A 301 1.33 2.09 -21.08
N VAL A 302 2.19 1.22 -21.64
CA VAL A 302 2.95 0.25 -20.85
C VAL A 302 3.96 0.97 -19.95
N LEU A 303 4.72 1.92 -20.50
CA LEU A 303 5.67 2.73 -19.72
C LEU A 303 4.97 3.53 -18.60
N LEU A 304 3.89 4.23 -18.92
CA LEU A 304 3.12 5.01 -17.94
C LEU A 304 2.52 4.13 -16.84
N THR A 305 2.09 2.93 -17.21
CA THR A 305 1.63 1.92 -16.24
C THR A 305 2.75 1.47 -15.30
N LEU A 306 3.96 1.26 -15.83
CA LEU A 306 5.11 0.89 -15.01
C LEU A 306 5.51 2.02 -14.07
N LEU A 307 5.54 3.26 -14.54
CA LEU A 307 5.81 4.43 -13.70
C LEU A 307 4.79 4.54 -12.56
N TYR A 308 3.51 4.29 -12.85
CA TYR A 308 2.49 4.22 -11.80
C TYR A 308 2.78 3.09 -10.80
N CYS A 309 3.07 1.88 -11.26
CA CYS A 309 3.40 0.74 -10.41
C CYS A 309 4.61 1.03 -9.50
N ILE A 310 5.68 1.61 -10.06
CA ILE A 310 6.87 2.01 -9.31
C ILE A 310 6.52 3.03 -8.24
N SER A 311 5.72 4.05 -8.57
CA SER A 311 5.37 5.11 -7.61
C SER A 311 4.62 4.59 -6.39
N ILE A 312 3.71 3.62 -6.56
CA ILE A 312 2.97 3.04 -5.45
C ILE A 312 3.80 2.03 -4.65
N CYS A 313 4.70 1.28 -5.32
CA CYS A 313 5.59 0.34 -4.64
C CYS A 313 6.75 1.02 -3.92
N ALA A 314 7.07 2.28 -4.26
CA ALA A 314 8.15 3.06 -3.64
C ALA A 314 7.81 3.58 -2.23
N SER A 315 6.54 3.60 -1.83
CA SER A 315 6.12 4.22 -0.57
C SER A 315 6.87 3.68 0.67
N PRO A 316 7.09 2.36 0.86
CA PRO A 316 7.78 1.85 2.05
C PRO A 316 9.26 2.21 2.07
N PHE A 317 9.90 2.29 0.90
CA PHE A 317 11.30 2.68 0.77
C PHE A 317 11.52 4.13 1.20
N VAL A 318 10.61 5.04 0.80
CA VAL A 318 10.67 6.44 1.21
C VAL A 318 10.50 6.57 2.72
N TYR A 319 9.57 5.84 3.33
CA TYR A 319 9.44 5.80 4.79
C TYR A 319 10.70 5.24 5.47
N GLY A 320 11.28 4.17 4.92
CA GLY A 320 12.52 3.58 5.41
C GLY A 320 13.71 4.53 5.36
N ILE A 321 13.82 5.37 4.34
CA ILE A 321 14.95 6.31 4.17
C ILE A 321 14.73 7.60 4.98
N MET A 322 13.52 8.17 4.93
CA MET A 322 13.27 9.53 5.43
C MET A 322 12.68 9.58 6.85
N ASN A 323 12.19 8.46 7.39
CA ASN A 323 11.69 8.37 8.75
C ASN A 323 12.61 7.50 9.63
N ASN A 324 13.59 8.15 10.27
CA ASN A 324 14.56 7.48 11.14
C ASN A 324 13.90 6.64 12.26
N GLN A 325 12.75 7.09 12.79
CA GLN A 325 12.04 6.37 13.85
C GLN A 325 11.43 5.07 13.31
N LEU A 326 10.77 5.13 12.16
CA LEU A 326 10.21 3.93 11.50
C LEU A 326 11.32 2.99 11.04
N ARG A 327 12.41 3.52 10.46
CA ARG A 327 13.57 2.72 10.05
C ARG A 327 14.14 1.93 11.22
N HIS A 328 14.40 2.59 12.35
CA HIS A 328 15.00 1.95 13.50
C HIS A 328 14.13 0.82 14.08
N GLU A 329 12.83 1.08 14.22
CA GLU A 329 11.89 0.05 14.70
C GLU A 329 11.69 -1.08 13.68
N CYS A 330 11.72 -0.78 12.38
CA CYS A 330 11.66 -1.79 11.32
C CYS A 330 12.88 -2.72 11.38
N MET A 331 14.09 -2.17 11.47
CA MET A 331 15.31 -2.96 11.64
C MET A 331 15.25 -3.81 12.92
N ARG A 332 14.72 -3.26 14.02
CA ARG A 332 14.53 -4.02 15.26
C ARG A 332 13.57 -5.20 15.07
N VAL A 333 12.45 -5.01 14.38
CA VAL A 333 11.49 -6.10 14.11
C VAL A 333 12.14 -7.17 13.23
N ILE A 334 12.83 -6.78 12.16
CA ILE A 334 13.53 -7.70 11.26
C ILE A 334 14.60 -8.50 12.03
N PHE A 335 15.47 -7.82 12.78
CA PHE A 335 16.57 -8.48 13.50
C PHE A 335 16.11 -9.25 14.74
N ASN A 336 15.09 -8.79 15.48
CA ASN A 336 14.57 -9.55 16.62
C ASN A 336 13.75 -10.76 16.17
N CYS A 337 13.06 -10.71 15.03
CA CYS A 337 12.48 -11.93 14.43
C CYS A 337 13.59 -12.91 14.03
N TRP A 338 14.72 -12.40 13.51
CA TRP A 338 15.90 -13.22 13.21
C TRP A 338 16.56 -13.79 14.47
N HIS A 339 16.63 -13.01 15.55
CA HIS A 339 17.23 -13.44 16.82
C HIS A 339 16.34 -14.41 17.61
N CYS A 340 15.01 -14.26 17.55
CA CYS A 340 14.05 -15.24 18.08
C CYS A 340 14.08 -16.55 17.28
N GLN A 341 14.16 -16.50 15.94
CA GLN A 341 14.38 -17.70 15.13
C GLN A 341 15.67 -18.42 15.52
N LYS A 342 16.76 -17.68 15.73
CA LYS A 342 18.05 -18.27 16.14
C LYS A 342 17.99 -18.88 17.54
N ILE A 343 17.25 -18.29 18.48
CA ILE A 343 17.06 -18.86 19.83
C ILE A 343 16.19 -20.12 19.78
N ASP A 344 15.13 -20.15 18.97
CA ASP A 344 14.30 -21.34 18.78
C ASP A 344 15.04 -22.48 18.06
N ASP A 345 15.91 -22.17 17.10
CA ASP A 345 16.78 -23.14 16.45
C ASP A 345 17.85 -23.69 17.40
N TYR A 346 18.47 -22.84 18.24
CA TYR A 346 19.36 -23.30 19.31
C TYR A 346 18.61 -24.15 20.34
N ARG A 347 17.37 -23.82 20.68
CA ARG A 347 16.54 -24.58 21.65
C ARG A 347 16.09 -25.93 21.09
N LYS A 348 15.78 -26.01 19.79
CA LYS A 348 15.50 -27.28 19.09
C LYS A 348 16.76 -28.14 18.96
N TYR A 349 17.90 -27.54 18.63
CA TYR A 349 19.19 -28.25 18.57
C TYR A 349 19.63 -28.74 19.96
N SER A 350 19.43 -27.93 21.01
CA SER A 350 19.75 -28.32 22.39
C SER A 350 18.81 -29.39 22.92
N HIS A 351 17.49 -29.33 22.64
CA HIS A 351 16.56 -30.39 23.05
C HIS A 351 16.80 -31.70 22.28
N GLY A 352 17.17 -31.65 21.00
CA GLY A 352 17.57 -32.84 20.24
C GLY A 352 18.84 -33.50 20.81
N ARG A 353 19.82 -32.68 21.24
CA ARG A 353 21.06 -33.18 21.87
C ARG A 353 20.81 -33.67 23.30
N LEU A 354 20.02 -32.94 24.09
CA LEU A 354 19.68 -33.32 25.47
C LEU A 354 18.87 -34.61 25.49
N ASN A 355 17.92 -34.80 24.57
CA ASN A 355 17.18 -36.07 24.48
C ASN A 355 18.11 -37.22 24.08
N SER A 356 19.07 -37.01 23.16
CA SER A 356 20.06 -38.05 22.83
C SER A 356 20.98 -38.37 24.01
N THR A 357 21.41 -37.39 24.79
CA THR A 357 22.27 -37.61 25.97
C THR A 357 21.49 -38.18 27.16
N VAL A 358 20.22 -37.80 27.34
CA VAL A 358 19.33 -38.31 28.39
C VAL A 358 18.89 -39.74 28.09
N THR A 359 18.68 -40.12 26.82
CA THR A 359 18.45 -41.53 26.47
C THR A 359 19.70 -42.40 26.73
N THR A 360 20.91 -41.88 26.48
CA THR A 360 22.16 -42.59 26.81
C THR A 360 22.46 -42.62 28.32
N ALA A 361 22.07 -41.60 29.07
CA ALA A 361 22.27 -41.53 30.53
C ALA A 361 21.22 -42.33 31.33
N LEU A 362 19.97 -42.40 30.85
CA LEU A 362 18.90 -43.19 31.48
C LEU A 362 19.08 -44.71 31.31
N THR A 363 19.86 -45.17 30.32
CA THR A 363 20.30 -46.57 30.27
C THR A 363 21.41 -46.90 31.27
N VAL A 364 22.07 -45.89 31.86
CA VAL A 364 23.20 -46.08 32.79
C VAL A 364 22.79 -45.87 34.26
N ALA A 365 21.72 -45.11 34.53
CA ALA A 365 21.34 -44.70 35.88
C ALA A 365 20.20 -45.53 36.54
N ASN A 366 19.83 -46.68 35.99
CA ASN A 366 18.76 -47.52 36.57
C ASN A 366 19.26 -48.48 37.67
N ASP A 367 20.37 -48.16 38.33
CA ASP A 367 20.91 -48.91 39.47
C ASP A 367 21.24 -47.91 40.60
N GLY A 368 20.32 -47.79 41.57
CA GLY A 368 20.58 -47.06 42.81
C GLY A 368 19.50 -46.09 43.29
N GLY A 369 18.58 -46.60 44.11
CA GLY A 369 18.26 -46.09 45.46
C GLY A 369 17.82 -44.63 45.67
N ASP A 370 16.50 -44.48 45.88
CA ASP A 370 15.78 -43.68 46.90
C ASP A 370 16.48 -42.50 47.61
N ASP A 371 15.94 -41.28 47.48
CA ASP A 371 15.26 -40.57 48.58
C ASP A 371 14.71 -39.20 48.13
N GLY A 372 13.53 -38.85 48.64
CA GLY A 372 12.72 -37.73 48.18
C GLY A 372 13.15 -36.33 48.65
N ARG A 373 12.94 -35.32 47.79
CA ARG A 373 12.51 -33.97 48.22
C ARG A 373 11.87 -33.12 47.13
N ALA A 374 10.72 -32.57 47.51
CA ALA A 374 9.90 -31.48 47.00
C ALA A 374 10.42 -30.60 45.84
N SER A 375 9.57 -30.49 44.81
CA SER A 375 9.61 -29.55 43.68
C SER A 375 9.46 -28.07 44.11
N PRO A 376 10.18 -27.11 43.50
CA PRO A 376 9.82 -25.69 43.54
C PRO A 376 8.96 -25.29 42.34
N SER A 377 8.01 -24.40 42.61
CA SER A 377 6.97 -23.89 41.71
C SER A 377 7.48 -23.00 40.57
N ALA A 378 6.81 -23.10 39.41
CA ALA A 378 7.17 -22.52 38.11
C ALA A 378 7.08 -20.98 37.98
N ALA A 379 7.00 -20.25 39.10
CA ALA A 379 6.87 -18.79 39.13
C ALA A 379 8.20 -18.04 39.37
N SER A 380 9.25 -18.72 39.87
CA SER A 380 10.54 -18.08 40.21
C SER A 380 11.55 -18.01 39.04
N MET A 381 11.29 -18.70 37.92
CA MET A 381 12.26 -18.84 36.83
C MET A 381 12.21 -17.74 35.74
N ARG A 382 11.16 -16.91 35.69
CA ARG A 382 11.01 -15.89 34.63
C ARG A 382 11.78 -14.59 34.89
N ASP A 383 12.02 -14.24 36.15
CA ASP A 383 12.72 -12.99 36.50
C ASP A 383 14.25 -13.12 36.59
N LEU A 384 14.79 -14.35 36.63
CA LEU A 384 16.25 -14.58 36.63
C LEU A 384 16.90 -14.52 35.24
N SER A 385 16.14 -14.69 34.16
CA SER A 385 16.73 -14.73 32.80
C SER A 385 17.08 -13.35 32.26
N CYS A 386 16.35 -12.30 32.65
CA CYS A 386 16.58 -10.94 32.14
C CYS A 386 17.69 -10.16 32.89
N LYS A 387 18.02 -10.55 34.13
CA LYS A 387 19.11 -9.92 34.92
C LYS A 387 20.49 -10.54 34.66
N THR A 388 20.55 -11.77 34.15
CA THR A 388 21.84 -12.48 33.92
C THR A 388 22.53 -12.05 32.62
N VAL A 389 21.79 -11.61 31.61
CA VAL A 389 22.38 -11.12 30.34
C VAL A 389 22.97 -9.71 30.47
N ARG A 390 22.44 -8.87 31.37
CA ARG A 390 22.95 -7.50 31.60
C ARG A 390 24.24 -7.46 32.42
N LYS A 391 24.55 -8.54 33.17
CA LYS A 391 25.82 -8.66 33.92
C LYS A 391 26.98 -9.24 33.10
N LYS A 392 26.74 -9.94 31.98
CA LYS A 392 27.82 -10.51 31.14
C LYS A 392 28.45 -9.53 30.14
N THR A 393 27.96 -8.30 30.05
CA THR A 393 28.53 -7.25 29.17
C THR A 393 29.34 -6.19 29.91
N SER A 394 29.53 -6.31 31.22
CA SER A 394 30.28 -5.33 32.03
C SER A 394 31.58 -5.86 32.67
N SER A 395 32.00 -7.09 32.34
CA SER A 395 33.24 -7.70 32.86
C SER A 395 34.27 -8.06 31.78
N ALA A 396 34.17 -7.45 30.60
CA ALA A 396 35.17 -7.61 29.54
C ALA A 396 35.89 -6.27 29.29
N THR A 397 36.45 -5.69 30.34
CA THR A 397 37.48 -4.66 30.24
C THR A 397 38.25 -4.65 31.55
N ILE A 398 39.59 -4.66 31.45
CA ILE A 398 40.60 -4.41 32.50
C ILE A 398 41.36 -5.67 32.97
N VAL A 399 42.66 -5.63 32.64
CA VAL A 399 43.85 -6.40 33.06
C VAL A 399 44.12 -7.75 32.40
N ASP A 400 45.08 -7.75 31.46
CA ASP A 400 46.25 -8.64 31.55
C ASP A 400 47.46 -7.95 30.91
N THR A 401 48.40 -7.53 31.76
CA THR A 401 49.79 -7.23 31.40
C THR A 401 50.68 -7.86 32.48
N ALA A 402 51.74 -8.54 32.03
CA ALA A 402 52.90 -9.08 32.75
C ALA A 402 52.76 -10.47 33.41
N HIS A 403 53.39 -11.49 32.82
CA HIS A 403 54.73 -11.94 33.20
C HIS A 403 55.19 -13.18 32.39
N ILE A 404 56.50 -13.19 32.07
CA ILE A 404 57.37 -14.21 31.45
C ILE A 404 57.36 -14.25 29.93
#